data_AF-A0A7C3FXG0-F1
#
_entry.id   AF-A0A7C3FXG0-F1
#
_cell.length_a   1.000
_cell.length_b   1.000
_cell.length_c   1.000
_cell.angle_alpha   90.00
_cell.angle_beta   90.00
_cell.angle_gamma   90.00
#
_symmetry.space_group_name_H-M   'P 1'
#
loop_
_entity.id
_entity.type
_entity.pdbx_description
1 polymer ?
#
loop_
_entity_poly.entity_id
_entity_poly.type
_entity_poly.pdbx_seq_one_letter_code
_entity_poly.pdbx_strand_id
1 'polypeptide(L)'
;MLLFGHRFIQSEEFFHIFDIDTLEKTPPSAKIYLDFSEKNLDIIEHLRCNQIDFALGVTDINTLVYAAALGASYIMVSQDFAKSAQSIAENYLFDAKILVHIKEEREIEEMALLGIDGVVFPEAIVKVSS
;
A
#
# COMPACT_ATOMS: atom_id res chain seq x y z
N MET A 1 10.19 -1.24 10.71
CA MET A 1 9.06 -2.00 10.17
C MET A 1 7.76 -1.44 10.72
N LEU A 2 6.78 -1.17 9.86
CA LEU A 2 5.41 -0.77 10.16
C LEU A 2 4.52 -2.02 10.30
N LEU A 3 3.53 -1.97 11.17
CA LEU A 3 2.57 -3.06 11.40
C LEU A 3 1.16 -2.50 11.32
N PHE A 4 0.36 -3.01 10.37
CA PHE A 4 -1.03 -2.61 10.18
C PHE A 4 -1.96 -3.79 10.44
N GLY A 5 -2.99 -3.60 11.28
CA GLY A 5 -4.03 -4.60 11.57
C GLY A 5 -3.64 -5.64 12.61
N HIS A 6 -2.51 -5.46 13.29
CA HIS A 6 -2.07 -6.38 14.33
C HIS A 6 -2.86 -6.18 15.63
N ARG A 7 -3.34 -7.25 16.25
CA ARG A 7 -4.21 -7.21 17.46
C ARG A 7 -3.64 -6.45 18.67
N PHE A 8 -2.32 -6.33 18.79
CA PHE A 8 -1.68 -5.63 19.91
C PHE A 8 -1.24 -4.20 19.59
N ILE A 9 -1.28 -3.79 18.32
CA ILE A 9 -0.69 -2.53 17.86
C ILE A 9 -1.79 -1.77 17.12
N GLN A 10 -2.23 -0.65 17.70
CA GLN A 10 -3.17 0.23 17.03
C GLN A 10 -2.51 0.80 15.77
N SER A 11 -3.22 0.70 14.65
CA SER A 11 -2.80 1.23 13.37
C SER A 11 -3.99 1.82 12.63
N GLU A 12 -3.70 2.66 11.65
CA GLU A 12 -4.72 3.10 10.68
C GLU A 12 -5.10 1.95 9.74
N GLU A 13 -6.26 2.09 9.11
CA GLU A 13 -6.81 1.16 8.13
C GLU A 13 -6.62 1.70 6.71
N PHE A 14 -6.56 0.80 5.75
CA PHE A 14 -6.59 1.10 4.33
C PHE A 14 -7.98 0.83 3.76
N PHE A 15 -8.59 1.85 3.17
CA PHE A 15 -9.89 1.76 2.53
C PHE A 15 -9.67 1.37 1.07
N HIS A 16 -9.96 0.11 0.75
CA HIS A 16 -9.84 -0.41 -0.60
C HIS A 16 -11.05 0.05 -1.44
N ILE A 17 -10.78 0.89 -2.43
CA ILE A 17 -11.76 1.43 -3.37
C ILE A 17 -11.51 0.89 -4.78
N PHE A 18 -12.58 0.84 -5.59
CA PHE A 18 -12.51 0.39 -6.99
C PHE A 18 -12.88 1.49 -7.98
N ASP A 19 -13.57 2.53 -7.52
CA ASP A 19 -14.05 3.65 -8.32
C ASP A 19 -13.94 4.96 -7.52
N ILE A 20 -13.98 6.09 -8.23
CA ILE A 20 -13.88 7.42 -7.61
C ILE A 20 -15.12 7.75 -6.77
N ASP A 21 -16.28 7.21 -7.12
CA ASP A 21 -17.54 7.45 -6.39
C ASP A 21 -17.48 6.83 -4.98
N THR A 22 -16.67 5.77 -4.80
CA THR A 22 -16.45 5.16 -3.48
C THR A 22 -15.56 6.01 -2.57
N LEU A 23 -14.74 6.93 -3.13
CA LEU A 23 -13.88 7.80 -2.35
C LEU A 23 -14.69 8.70 -1.41
N GLU A 24 -15.84 9.23 -1.86
CA GLU A 24 -16.71 10.09 -1.05
C GLU A 24 -17.30 9.37 0.18
N LYS A 25 -17.31 8.03 0.18
CA LYS A 25 -17.79 7.20 1.28
C LYS A 25 -16.70 6.89 2.30
N THR A 26 -15.45 7.27 2.03
CA THR A 26 -14.34 7.07 2.95
C THR A 26 -14.28 8.19 4.01
N PRO A 27 -13.81 7.90 5.23
CA PRO A 27 -13.59 8.93 6.23
C PRO A 27 -12.59 10.00 5.75
N PRO A 28 -12.72 11.25 6.23
CA PRO A 28 -11.67 12.26 6.02
C PRO A 28 -10.32 11.72 6.51
N SER A 29 -9.26 11.94 5.72
CA SER A 29 -7.91 11.46 6.00
C SER A 29 -7.75 9.92 6.03
N ALA A 30 -8.70 9.18 5.47
CA ALA A 30 -8.53 7.75 5.24
C ALA A 30 -7.32 7.48 4.32
N LYS A 31 -6.56 6.43 4.64
CA LYS A 31 -5.55 5.91 3.71
C LYS A 31 -6.26 5.11 2.63
N ILE A 32 -6.16 5.58 1.40
CA ILE A 32 -6.82 4.93 0.28
C ILE A 32 -5.94 3.80 -0.24
N TYR A 33 -6.53 2.66 -0.56
CA TYR A 33 -5.83 1.57 -1.24
C TYR A 33 -6.54 1.23 -2.54
N LEU A 34 -5.77 1.07 -3.61
CA LEU A 34 -6.22 0.58 -4.91
C LEU A 34 -5.09 -0.15 -5.61
N ASP A 35 -5.43 -1.17 -6.41
CA ASP A 35 -4.45 -1.81 -7.27
C ASP A 35 -4.18 -0.93 -8.50
N PHE A 36 -2.92 -0.79 -8.90
CA PHE A 36 -2.57 0.04 -10.05
C PHE A 36 -3.25 -0.47 -11.33
N SER A 37 -3.90 0.43 -12.06
CA SER A 37 -4.46 0.17 -13.38
C SER A 37 -4.44 1.44 -14.22
N GLU A 38 -4.20 1.35 -15.53
CA GLU A 38 -4.35 2.53 -16.40
C GLU A 38 -5.76 3.14 -16.35
N LYS A 39 -6.76 2.34 -15.95
CA LYS A 39 -8.15 2.76 -15.80
C LYS A 39 -8.42 3.62 -14.57
N ASN A 40 -7.52 3.65 -13.58
CA ASN A 40 -7.70 4.40 -12.33
C ASN A 40 -6.68 5.53 -12.15
N LEU A 41 -6.03 5.97 -13.23
CA LEU A 41 -5.08 7.09 -13.21
C LEU A 41 -5.73 8.41 -12.79
N ASP A 42 -6.99 8.62 -13.14
CA ASP A 42 -7.80 9.75 -12.70
C ASP A 42 -7.97 9.77 -11.18
N ILE A 43 -8.22 8.60 -10.56
CA ILE A 43 -8.28 8.45 -9.10
C ILE A 43 -6.92 8.76 -8.48
N ILE A 44 -5.84 8.18 -9.02
CA ILE A 44 -4.49 8.39 -8.49
C ILE A 44 -4.09 9.87 -8.56
N GLU A 45 -4.36 10.53 -9.68
CA GLU A 45 -4.06 11.94 -9.85
C GLU A 45 -4.88 12.83 -8.92
N HIS A 46 -6.15 12.47 -8.68
CA HIS A 46 -6.98 13.14 -7.69
C HIS A 46 -6.40 13.01 -6.28
N LEU A 47 -6.01 11.81 -5.86
CA LEU A 47 -5.40 11.56 -4.53
C LEU A 47 -4.11 12.37 -4.37
N ARG A 48 -3.24 12.33 -5.39
CA ARG A 48 -1.97 13.05 -5.43
C ARG A 48 -2.16 14.57 -5.35
N CYS A 49 -3.04 15.14 -6.17
CA CYS A 49 -3.31 16.58 -6.21
C CYS A 49 -3.89 17.11 -4.89
N ASN A 50 -4.67 16.29 -4.19
CA ASN A 50 -5.29 16.65 -2.92
C ASN A 50 -4.46 16.22 -1.69
N GLN A 51 -3.24 15.72 -1.90
CA GLN A 51 -2.34 15.27 -0.82
C GLN A 51 -2.99 14.22 0.11
N ILE A 52 -3.82 13.35 -0.45
CA ILE A 52 -4.43 12.24 0.27
C ILE A 52 -3.43 11.10 0.26
N ASP A 53 -3.07 10.58 1.44
CA ASP A 53 -2.18 9.43 1.54
C ASP A 53 -2.84 8.18 0.92
N PHE A 54 -2.10 7.51 0.04
CA PHE A 54 -2.61 6.32 -0.63
C PHE A 54 -1.55 5.24 -0.80
N ALA A 55 -2.05 4.01 -0.93
CA ALA A 55 -1.31 2.80 -1.20
C ALA A 55 -1.65 2.31 -2.61
N LEU A 56 -0.63 1.95 -3.40
CA LEU A 56 -0.83 1.28 -4.67
C LEU A 56 -0.40 -0.19 -4.61
N GLY A 57 -1.32 -1.08 -4.96
CA GLY A 57 -1.03 -2.49 -5.20
C GLY A 57 -0.34 -2.66 -6.55
N VAL A 58 0.83 -3.29 -6.56
CA VAL A 58 1.64 -3.48 -7.78
C VAL A 58 2.16 -4.91 -7.89
N THR A 59 2.40 -5.36 -9.12
CA THR A 59 2.74 -6.76 -9.41
C THR A 59 4.10 -6.95 -10.07
N ASP A 60 4.75 -5.87 -10.49
CA ASP A 60 6.00 -5.93 -11.24
C ASP A 60 6.84 -4.66 -11.04
N ILE A 61 8.05 -4.68 -11.58
CA ILE A 61 9.02 -3.57 -11.41
C ILE A 61 8.55 -2.29 -12.10
N ASN A 62 7.89 -2.37 -13.25
CA ASN A 62 7.43 -1.16 -13.94
C ASN A 62 6.35 -0.47 -13.11
N THR A 63 5.36 -1.23 -12.64
CA THR A 63 4.27 -0.70 -11.81
C THR A 63 4.77 -0.21 -10.44
N LEU A 64 5.79 -0.85 -9.87
CA LEU A 64 6.51 -0.37 -8.68
C LEU A 64 7.14 1.02 -8.90
N VAL A 65 7.88 1.20 -10.00
CA VAL A 65 8.50 2.50 -10.34
C VAL A 65 7.42 3.56 -10.61
N TYR A 66 6.33 3.18 -11.27
CA TYR A 66 5.20 4.08 -11.50
C TYR A 66 4.55 4.53 -10.20
N ALA A 67 4.30 3.61 -9.26
CA ALA A 67 3.68 3.94 -7.98
C ALA A 67 4.51 4.96 -7.18
N ALA A 68 5.84 4.79 -7.17
CA ALA A 68 6.74 5.77 -6.55
C ALA A 68 6.67 7.14 -7.25
N ALA A 69 6.73 7.16 -8.60
CA ALA A 69 6.68 8.41 -9.37
C ALA A 69 5.32 9.13 -9.30
N LEU A 70 4.23 8.37 -9.09
CA LEU A 70 2.88 8.89 -8.91
C LEU A 70 2.63 9.41 -7.48
N GLY A 71 3.62 9.32 -6.59
CA GLY A 71 3.55 9.87 -5.25
C GLY A 71 2.75 9.02 -4.26
N ALA A 72 2.69 7.70 -4.47
CA ALA A 72 2.09 6.81 -3.48
C ALA A 72 2.89 6.85 -2.17
N SER A 73 2.21 7.01 -1.04
CA SER A 73 2.83 6.97 0.29
C SER A 73 3.25 5.55 0.67
N TYR A 74 2.52 4.56 0.14
CA TYR A 74 2.76 3.13 0.35
C TYR A 74 2.65 2.35 -0.96
N ILE A 75 3.42 1.26 -1.08
CA ILE A 75 3.34 0.36 -2.23
C ILE A 75 3.12 -1.05 -1.70
N MET A 76 1.96 -1.64 -2.01
CA MET A 76 1.59 -2.98 -1.59
C MET A 76 2.07 -4.01 -2.62
N VAL A 77 2.80 -5.02 -2.15
CA VAL A 77 3.37 -6.09 -3.00
C VAL A 77 3.13 -7.47 -2.39
N SER A 78 3.23 -8.50 -3.24
CA SER A 78 3.25 -9.89 -2.78
C SER A 78 4.55 -10.24 -2.07
N GLN A 79 4.52 -11.26 -1.20
CA GLN A 79 5.70 -11.73 -0.47
C GLN A 79 6.85 -12.14 -1.40
N ASP A 80 6.54 -12.86 -2.49
CA ASP A 80 7.54 -13.29 -3.47
C ASP A 80 8.25 -12.12 -4.17
N PHE A 81 7.58 -10.96 -4.28
CA PHE A 81 8.14 -9.75 -4.89
C PHE A 81 8.78 -8.80 -3.87
N ALA A 82 8.47 -8.95 -2.58
CA ALA A 82 8.82 -8.03 -1.51
C ALA A 82 10.32 -7.67 -1.46
N LYS A 83 11.19 -8.68 -1.47
CA LYS A 83 12.65 -8.47 -1.38
C LYS A 83 13.19 -7.63 -2.54
N SER A 84 12.74 -7.94 -3.75
CA SER A 84 13.13 -7.21 -4.95
C SER A 84 12.61 -5.78 -4.92
N ALA A 85 11.34 -5.60 -4.53
CA ALA A 85 10.73 -4.28 -4.41
C ALA A 85 11.44 -3.39 -3.36
N GLN A 86 11.72 -3.93 -2.16
CA GLN A 86 12.47 -3.23 -1.12
C GLN A 86 13.87 -2.83 -1.57
N SER A 87 14.60 -3.77 -2.21
CA SER A 87 15.95 -3.48 -2.72
C SER A 87 15.96 -2.35 -3.75
N ILE A 88 14.94 -2.30 -4.63
CA ILE A 88 14.79 -1.24 -5.61
C ILE A 88 14.44 0.08 -4.91
N ALA A 89 13.48 0.06 -3.98
CA ALA A 89 13.07 1.24 -3.24
C ALA A 89 14.24 1.88 -2.47
N GLU A 90 15.09 1.07 -1.83
CA GLU A 90 16.28 1.55 -1.12
C GLU A 90 17.33 2.11 -2.09
N ASN A 91 17.60 1.41 -3.20
CA ASN A 91 18.60 1.86 -4.19
C ASN A 91 18.23 3.18 -4.85
N TYR A 92 16.94 3.40 -5.10
CA TYR A 92 16.42 4.63 -5.71
C TYR A 92 15.88 5.64 -4.69
N LEU A 93 16.00 5.36 -3.39
CA LEU A 93 15.56 6.22 -2.30
C LEU A 93 14.10 6.66 -2.44
N PHE A 94 13.19 5.71 -2.65
CA PHE A 94 11.76 6.01 -2.70
C PHE A 94 11.29 6.61 -1.38
N ASP A 95 10.48 7.67 -1.47
CA ASP A 95 9.78 8.23 -0.30
C ASP A 95 8.70 7.25 0.23
N ALA A 96 8.12 6.47 -0.69
CA ALA A 96 7.11 5.45 -0.42
C ALA A 96 7.64 4.29 0.43
N LYS A 97 6.76 3.69 1.25
CA LYS A 97 7.09 2.48 2.02
C LYS A 97 6.58 1.21 1.35
N ILE A 98 7.43 0.17 1.30
CA ILE A 98 7.03 -1.14 0.77
C ILE A 98 6.29 -1.95 1.83
N LEU A 99 5.04 -2.27 1.54
CA LEU A 99 4.16 -3.03 2.41
C LEU A 99 3.83 -4.39 1.83
N VAL A 100 3.80 -5.41 2.69
CA VAL A 100 3.51 -6.79 2.29
C VAL A 100 2.29 -7.32 3.03
N HIS A 101 1.38 -7.96 2.29
CA HIS A 101 0.26 -8.67 2.91
C HIS A 101 0.73 -9.95 3.59
N ILE A 102 0.34 -10.11 4.85
CA ILE A 102 0.56 -11.32 5.65
C ILE A 102 -0.75 -11.78 6.27
N LYS A 103 -0.83 -13.04 6.68
CA LYS A 103 -2.03 -13.63 7.32
C LYS A 103 -1.75 -14.07 8.75
N GLU A 104 -0.51 -14.43 9.06
CA GLU A 104 -0.09 -15.03 10.32
C GLU A 104 1.09 -14.25 10.92
N GLU A 105 1.10 -14.11 12.25
CA GLU A 105 2.16 -13.37 12.97
C GLU A 105 3.57 -13.95 12.71
N ARG A 106 3.69 -15.24 12.41
CA ARG A 106 5.00 -15.86 12.10
C ARG A 106 5.66 -15.30 10.84
N GLU A 107 4.87 -14.77 9.90
CA GLU A 107 5.38 -14.18 8.66
C GLU A 107 6.08 -12.84 8.92
N ILE A 108 5.85 -12.20 10.08
CA ILE A 108 6.55 -10.98 10.50
C ILE A 108 8.05 -11.22 10.58
N GLU A 109 8.48 -12.36 11.13
CA GLU A 109 9.90 -12.70 11.27
C GLU A 109 10.59 -12.78 9.90
N GLU A 110 9.95 -13.43 8.93
CA GLU A 110 10.45 -13.52 7.57
C GLU A 110 10.58 -12.13 6.92
N MET A 111 9.53 -11.31 7.02
CA MET A 111 9.55 -9.95 6.44
C MET A 111 10.57 -9.04 7.12
N ALA A 112 10.79 -9.20 8.43
CA ALA A 112 11.81 -8.46 9.17
C ALA A 112 13.23 -8.85 8.74
N LEU A 113 13.49 -10.15 8.52
CA LEU A 113 14.78 -10.64 8.01
C LEU A 113 15.06 -10.15 6.58
N LEU A 114 14.01 -9.94 5.78
CA LEU A 114 14.10 -9.38 4.44
C LEU A 114 14.25 -7.85 4.43
N GLY A 115 14.12 -7.18 5.58
CA GLY A 115 14.25 -5.72 5.69
C GLY A 115 13.04 -4.94 5.15
N ILE A 116 11.88 -5.57 5.03
CA ILE A 116 10.67 -4.94 4.46
C ILE A 116 10.18 -3.79 5.36
N ASP A 117 9.79 -2.67 4.76
CA ASP A 117 9.34 -1.49 5.50
C ASP A 117 8.12 -1.76 6.39
N GLY A 118 7.19 -2.62 5.98
CA GLY A 118 6.05 -2.99 6.82
C GLY A 118 5.20 -4.15 6.32
N VAL A 119 4.28 -4.59 7.18
CA VAL A 119 3.31 -5.65 6.89
C VAL A 119 1.89 -5.22 7.18
N VAL A 120 0.96 -5.80 6.44
CA VAL A 120 -0.46 -5.49 6.47
C VAL A 120 -1.26 -6.78 6.66
N PHE A 121 -1.94 -6.88 7.80
CA PHE A 121 -2.90 -7.93 8.07
C PHE A 121 -4.24 -7.65 7.37
N PRO A 122 -5.09 -8.67 7.11
CA PRO A 122 -6.41 -8.48 6.51
C PRO A 122 -7.31 -7.52 7.31
N GLU A 123 -7.16 -7.50 8.63
CA GLU A 123 -7.89 -6.62 9.54
C GLU A 123 -7.64 -5.13 9.29
N ALA A 124 -6.52 -4.78 8.63
CA ALA A 124 -6.24 -3.41 8.24
C ALA A 124 -6.90 -3.00 6.92
N ILE A 125 -7.52 -3.92 6.18
CA ILE A 125 -8.11 -3.62 4.87
C ILE A 125 -9.62 -3.57 4.97
N VAL A 126 -10.17 -2.37 4.84
CA VAL A 126 -11.62 -2.14 4.78
C VAL A 126 -12.04 -2.07 3.32
N LYS A 127 -12.83 -3.05 2.86
CA LYS A 127 -13.40 -3.01 1.51
C LYS A 127 -14.60 -2.06 1.48
N VAL A 128 -14.52 -1.03 0.64
CA VAL A 128 -15.64 -0.13 0.43
C VAL A 128 -16.39 -0.57 -0.81
N SER A 129 -17.66 -0.90 -0.64
CA SER A 129 -18.54 -1.31 -1.74
C SER A 129 -19.37 -0.12 -2.21
N SER A 130 -19.65 -0.08 -3.52
CA SER A 130 -20.58 0.87 -4.16
C SER A 130 -22.02 0.68 -3.65
#